data_AF-A0A7Y0QQ62-F1
#
_entry.id   AF-A0A7Y0QQ62-F1
#
_cell.length_a   1.000
_cell.length_b   1.000
_cell.length_c   1.000
_cell.angle_alpha   90.00
_cell.angle_beta   90.00
_cell.angle_gamma   90.00
#
_symmetry.space_group_name_H-M   'P 1'
#
loop_
_entity.id
_entity.type
_entity.pdbx_description
1 polymer ?
#
loop_
_entity_poly.entity_id
_entity_poly.type
_entity_poly.pdbx_seq_one_letter_code
_entity_poly.pdbx_strand_id
1 'polypeptide(L)' 'MNFESHSVTLKIWDRSTTNESLDAAVADVALRANVSKDLVRVTRSGPKVFTIGVASDLS' A
#
# COMPACT_ATOMS: atom_id res chain seq x y z
N MET A 1 -15.83 -16.14 -6.51
CA MET A 1 -15.41 -15.00 -5.67
C MET A 1 -13.91 -14.84 -5.88
N ASN A 2 -13.45 -13.86 -6.67
CA ASN A 2 -12.02 -13.61 -6.79
C ASN A 2 -11.67 -12.68 -5.62
N PHE A 3 -11.01 -13.20 -4.58
CA PHE A 3 -10.46 -12.37 -3.51
C PHE A 3 -9.21 -11.69 -4.07
N GLU A 4 -9.40 -10.69 -4.93
CA GLU A 4 -8.30 -9.80 -5.31
C GLU A 4 -8.03 -8.87 -4.14
N SER A 5 -7.18 -9.32 -3.23
CA SER A 5 -6.57 -8.42 -2.25
C SER A 5 -5.64 -7.48 -3.02
N HIS A 6 -6.11 -6.25 -3.23
CA HIS A 6 -5.31 -5.16 -3.79
C HIS A 6 -4.36 -4.60 -2.71
N SER A 7 -3.61 -5.49 -2.06
CA SER A 7 -2.63 -5.12 -1.05
C SER A 7 -1.22 -5.53 -1.47
N VAL A 8 -0.26 -4.67 -1.13
CA VAL A 8 1.16 -4.83 -1.41
C VAL A 8 1.93 -4.67 -0.12
N THR A 9 2.87 -5.57 0.15
CA THR A 9 3.80 -5.42 1.27
C THR A 9 5.18 -5.03 0.75
N LEU A 10 5.62 -3.83 1.13
CA LEU A 10 6.93 -3.30 0.81
C LEU A 10 7.91 -3.48 1.97
N LYS A 11 9.12 -3.92 1.63
CA LYS A 11 10.28 -3.90 2.52
C LYS A 11 11.20 -2.76 2.10
N ILE A 12 11.24 -1.69 2.90
CA ILE A 12 12.01 -0.50 2.59
C ILE A 12 13.24 -0.45 3.50
N TRP A 13 14.41 -0.61 2.88
CA TRP A 13 15.70 -0.62 3.58
C TRP A 13 16.38 0.74 3.59
N ASP A 14 16.22 1.49 2.50
CA ASP A 14 16.69 2.86 2.36
C ASP A 14 15.64 3.84 2.87
N ARG A 15 15.99 4.62 3.90
CA ARG A 15 15.04 5.55 4.53
C ARG A 15 14.83 6.82 3.71
N SER A 16 15.80 7.16 2.87
CA SER A 16 15.76 8.38 2.05
C SER A 16 14.63 8.31 1.02
N THR A 17 14.41 7.12 0.47
CA THR A 17 13.39 6.81 -0.55
C THR A 17 12.08 6.27 0.01
N THR A 18 11.87 6.33 1.33
CA THR A 18 10.66 5.74 1.94
C THR A 18 9.38 6.43 1.47
N ASN A 19 9.35 7.76 1.45
CA ASN A 19 8.13 8.50 1.09
C ASN A 19 7.77 8.33 -0.40
N GLU A 20 8.74 8.42 -1.30
CA GLU A 20 8.52 8.20 -2.75
C GLU A 20 8.07 6.76 -3.05
N SER A 21 8.67 5.76 -2.37
CA SER A 21 8.30 4.36 -2.54
C SER A 21 6.87 4.09 -2.06
N LEU A 22 6.48 4.72 -0.94
CA LEU A 22 5.11 4.61 -0.41
C LEU A 22 4.09 5.32 -1.31
N ASP A 23 4.39 6.52 -1.82
CA ASP A 23 3.47 7.23 -2.74
C ASP A 23 3.28 6.45 -4.04
N ALA A 24 4.36 5.92 -4.62
CA ALA A 24 4.30 5.09 -5.82
C ALA A 24 3.43 3.84 -5.60
N ALA A 25 3.61 3.15 -4.46
CA ALA A 25 2.80 1.98 -4.13
C ALA A 25 1.33 2.31 -3.84
N VAL A 26 1.05 3.45 -3.21
CA VAL A 26 -0.32 3.95 -3.02
C VAL A 26 -0.97 4.22 -4.38
N ALA A 27 -0.26 4.84 -5.30
CA ALA A 27 -0.75 5.10 -6.66
C ALA A 27 -1.02 3.79 -7.43
N ASP A 28 -0.12 2.82 -7.34
CA ASP A 28 -0.28 1.50 -7.98
C ASP A 28 -1.50 0.75 -7.43
N VAL A 29 -1.63 0.68 -6.09
CA VAL A 29 -2.77 0.04 -5.43
C VAL A 29 -4.09 0.73 -5.80
N ALA A 30 -4.11 2.07 -5.80
CA ALA A 30 -5.28 2.84 -6.21
C ALA A 30 -5.70 2.55 -7.65
N LEU A 31 -4.74 2.48 -8.58
CA LEU A 31 -4.97 2.16 -9.98
C LEU A 31 -5.49 0.72 -10.15
N ARG A 32 -4.87 -0.25 -9.48
CA ARG A 32 -5.24 -1.68 -9.55
C ARG A 32 -6.62 -1.95 -8.97
N ALA A 33 -6.98 -1.25 -7.89
CA ALA A 33 -8.30 -1.37 -7.26
C ALA A 33 -9.36 -0.44 -7.90
N ASN A 34 -8.97 0.42 -8.85
CA ASN A 34 -9.84 1.45 -9.43
C ASN A 34 -10.52 2.34 -8.37
N VAL A 35 -9.75 2.76 -7.37
CA VAL A 35 -10.21 3.63 -6.27
C VAL A 35 -9.41 4.93 -6.21
N SER A 36 -9.93 5.92 -5.50
CA SER A 36 -9.14 7.12 -5.16
C SER A 36 -8.01 6.76 -4.20
N LYS A 37 -6.87 7.44 -4.29
CA LYS A 37 -5.75 7.29 -3.36
C LYS A 37 -6.17 7.52 -1.89
N ASP A 38 -7.20 8.33 -1.66
CA ASP A 38 -7.76 8.60 -0.32
C ASP A 38 -8.33 7.35 0.36
N LEU A 39 -8.73 6.34 -0.42
CA LEU A 39 -9.22 5.06 0.06
C LEU A 39 -8.11 4.02 0.27
N VAL A 40 -6.85 4.37 -0.03
CA VAL A 40 -5.69 3.50 0.15
C VAL A 40 -4.98 3.86 1.44
N ARG A 41 -4.71 2.85 2.27
CA ARG A 41 -4.13 3.02 3.59
C ARG A 41 -2.78 2.31 3.66
N VAL A 42 -1.82 2.99 4.27
CA VAL A 42 -0.49 2.46 4.56
C VAL A 42 -0.43 2.07 6.03
N THR A 43 -0.14 0.79 6.28
CA THR A 43 0.03 0.23 7.62
C THR A 43 1.48 -0.18 7.80
N ARG A 44 2.11 0.28 8.88
CA ARG A 44 3.47 -0.18 9.22
C ARG A 44 3.38 -1.51 9.98
N SER A 45 3.57 -2.61 9.26
CA SER A 45 3.51 -3.98 9.81
C SER A 45 4.82 -4.40 10.48
N GLY A 46 5.90 -3.62 10.37
CA GLY A 46 7.17 -3.91 11.05
C GLY A 46 8.21 -2.78 10.96
N PRO A 47 9.44 -2.99 11.46
CA PRO A 47 10.46 -1.94 11.55
C PRO A 47 10.79 -1.29 10.19
N LYS A 48 10.74 -2.09 9.13
CA LYS A 48 11.06 -1.74 7.74
C LYS A 48 10.01 -2.30 6.76
N VAL A 49 8.84 -2.67 7.28
CA VAL A 49 7.80 -3.37 6.53
C VAL A 49 6.54 -2.53 6.55
N PHE A 50 6.01 -2.25 5.38
CA PHE A 50 4.80 -1.47 5.16
C PHE A 50 3.85 -2.27 4.31
N THR A 51 2.60 -2.35 4.71
CA THR A 51 1.51 -2.96 3.96
C THR A 51 0.61 -1.84 3.46
N ILE A 52 0.44 -1.76 2.15
CA ILE A 52 -0.39 -0.77 1.47
C ILE A 52 -1.59 -1.52 0.90
N GLY A 53 -2.80 -1.04 1.14
CA GLY A 53 -4.01 -1.70 0.66
C GLY A 53 -5.22 -0.78 0.74
N VAL A 54 -6.33 -1.17 0.10
CA VAL A 54 -7.59 -0.43 0.22
C VAL A 54 -8.10 -0.54 1.67
N ALA A 55 -8.56 0.56 2.25
CA ALA A 55 -8.99 0.61 3.66
C ALA A 55 -10.06 -0.44 3.98
N SER A 56 -10.96 -0.71 3.04
CA SER A 56 -12.02 -1.72 3.14
C SER A 56 -11.50 -3.16 3.20
N ASP A 57 -10.31 -3.43 2.63
CA ASP A 57 -9.66 -4.76 2.61
C ASP A 57 -8.81 -5.00 3.87
N LEU A 58 -8.43 -3.92 4.56
CA LEU A 58 -7.62 -3.95 5.79
C LEU A 58 -8.46 -3.91 7.09
N SER A 59 -9.80 -4.04 6.98
CA SER A 59 -10.76 -3.91 8.08
C SER A 59 -11.09 -5.23 8.75
#